data_AF-A4CG28-F1
#
_entry.id   AF-A4CG28-F1
#
_cell.length_a   1.000
_cell.length_b   1.000
_cell.length_c   1.000
_cell.angle_alpha   90.00
_cell.angle_beta   90.00
_cell.angle_gamma   90.00
#
_symmetry.space_group_name_H-M   'P 1'
#
loop_
_entity.id
_entity.type
_entity.pdbx_description
1 polymer ?
#
loop_
_entity_poly.entity_id
_entity_poly.type
_entity_poly.pdbx_seq_one_letter_code
_entity_poly.pdbx_strand_id
1 'polypeptide(L)'
;LVDMSLKNLLFFKKNLYNEKKERKTKKLSVLIDLKNKLNLKKIPFHIECFDISNIQGKNTVASMVLFKDGYPNKKEYRKYKIRSVDKPDDFESMREVVSRRYTRIIREGNPLPDLIIIDGGKGQLSSACDILKELKVYNKINIIGIAKKLEEIYFPNDSIPVLLGKKSEQLKLIQNIRNEAHRFAINYHKQLRSNTFIQSELEEIYGIGDKTRGKLIRAFGSIENIKKADRKDLIKLVGKEKTEKIIRYYSSIPKG
;
A
#
# COMPACT_ATOMS: atom_id res chain seq x y z
N LEU A 1 -29.84 14.28 -37.64
CA LEU A 1 -28.52 13.89 -37.08
C LEU A 1 -28.41 14.11 -35.57
N VAL A 2 -28.85 15.25 -35.03
CA VAL A 2 -28.75 15.57 -33.59
C VAL A 2 -29.56 14.59 -32.71
N ASP A 3 -30.79 14.25 -33.09
CA ASP A 3 -31.64 13.34 -32.29
C ASP A 3 -31.08 11.92 -32.19
N MET A 4 -30.49 11.42 -33.27
CA MET A 4 -29.85 10.11 -33.30
C MET A 4 -28.61 10.08 -32.40
N SER A 5 -27.85 11.18 -32.36
CA SER A 5 -26.70 11.35 -31.47
C SER A 5 -27.10 11.40 -29.99
N LEU A 6 -28.19 12.11 -29.65
CA LEU A 6 -28.76 12.17 -28.30
C LEU A 6 -29.26 10.80 -27.85
N LYS A 7 -29.98 10.08 -28.73
CA LYS A 7 -30.48 8.74 -28.45
C LYS A 7 -29.33 7.74 -28.22
N ASN A 8 -28.26 7.81 -29.00
CA ASN A 8 -27.05 7.00 -28.80
C ASN A 8 -26.35 7.31 -27.47
N LEU A 9 -26.24 8.59 -27.10
CA LEU A 9 -25.64 9.01 -25.83
C LEU A 9 -26.46 8.54 -24.62
N LEU A 10 -27.80 8.64 -24.70
CA LEU A 10 -28.73 8.13 -23.68
C LEU A 10 -28.64 6.61 -23.54
N PHE A 11 -28.58 5.89 -24.66
CA PHE A 11 -28.41 4.44 -24.68
C PHE A 11 -27.07 4.03 -24.05
N PHE A 12 -25.98 4.71 -24.42
CA PHE A 12 -24.66 4.49 -23.83
C PHE A 12 -24.67 4.74 -22.31
N LYS A 13 -25.26 5.83 -21.84
CA LYS A 13 -25.40 6.14 -20.41
C LYS A 13 -26.21 5.06 -19.66
N LYS A 14 -27.30 4.58 -20.26
CA LYS A 14 -28.12 3.48 -19.70
C LYS A 14 -27.34 2.17 -19.61
N ASN A 15 -26.58 1.82 -20.64
CA ASN A 15 -25.74 0.62 -20.65
C ASN A 15 -24.65 0.70 -19.57
N LEU A 16 -23.95 1.83 -19.47
CA LEU A 16 -22.97 2.06 -18.39
C LEU A 16 -23.60 1.93 -16.99
N TYR A 17 -24.84 2.39 -16.81
CA TYR A 17 -25.56 2.26 -15.55
C TYR A 17 -25.89 0.78 -15.25
N ASN A 18 -26.41 0.05 -16.23
CA ASN A 18 -26.75 -1.36 -16.09
C ASN A 18 -25.52 -2.22 -15.80
N GLU A 19 -24.42 -2.01 -16.54
CA GLU A 19 -23.15 -2.69 -16.28
C GLU A 19 -22.63 -2.40 -14.87
N LYS A 20 -22.69 -1.14 -14.41
CA LYS A 20 -22.29 -0.81 -13.03
C LYS A 20 -23.16 -1.52 -12.00
N LYS A 21 -24.48 -1.61 -12.24
CA LYS A 21 -25.41 -2.32 -11.36
C LYS A 21 -25.09 -3.81 -11.31
N GLU A 22 -24.90 -4.44 -12.47
CA GLU A 22 -24.55 -5.87 -12.57
C GLU A 22 -23.21 -6.18 -11.90
N ARG A 23 -22.19 -5.35 -12.12
CA ARG A 23 -20.88 -5.48 -11.45
C ARG A 23 -21.00 -5.41 -9.94
N LYS A 24 -21.83 -4.49 -9.41
CA LYS A 24 -22.12 -4.40 -7.97
C LYS A 24 -22.80 -5.66 -7.45
N THR A 25 -23.82 -6.18 -8.15
CA THR A 25 -24.50 -7.42 -7.78
C THR A 25 -23.55 -8.61 -7.74
N LYS A 26 -22.70 -8.75 -8.77
CA LYS A 26 -21.67 -9.80 -8.82
C LYS A 26 -20.63 -9.65 -7.71
N LYS A 27 -20.22 -8.44 -7.35
CA LYS A 27 -19.31 -8.25 -6.22
C LYS A 27 -19.95 -8.58 -4.88
N LEU A 28 -21.21 -8.19 -4.69
CA LEU A 28 -21.96 -8.56 -3.50
C LEU A 28 -22.08 -10.07 -3.34
N SER A 29 -22.38 -10.81 -4.42
CA SER A 29 -22.45 -12.28 -4.35
C SER A 29 -21.11 -12.89 -3.94
N VAL A 30 -19.98 -12.38 -4.47
CA VAL A 30 -18.64 -12.84 -4.07
C VAL A 30 -18.36 -12.57 -2.59
N LEU A 31 -18.80 -11.44 -2.03
CA LEU A 31 -18.64 -11.15 -0.61
C LEU A 31 -19.52 -12.05 0.27
N ILE A 32 -20.74 -12.35 -0.16
CA ILE A 32 -21.63 -13.30 0.52
C ILE A 32 -21.00 -14.70 0.54
N ASP A 33 -20.50 -15.15 -0.59
CA ASP A 33 -19.84 -16.46 -0.68
C ASP A 33 -18.56 -16.51 0.15
N LEU A 34 -17.77 -15.43 0.17
CA LEU A 34 -16.58 -15.32 1.00
C LEU A 34 -16.96 -15.43 2.49
N LYS A 35 -18.02 -14.72 2.90
CA LYS A 35 -18.58 -14.82 4.26
C LYS A 35 -18.96 -16.25 4.61
N ASN A 36 -19.67 -16.95 3.71
CA ASN A 36 -20.11 -18.32 3.97
C ASN A 36 -18.93 -19.30 4.00
N LYS A 37 -18.01 -19.18 3.04
CA LYS A 37 -16.86 -20.09 2.92
C LYS A 37 -15.86 -19.96 4.05
N LEU A 38 -15.70 -18.75 4.58
CA LEU A 38 -14.84 -18.45 5.73
C LEU A 38 -15.60 -18.41 7.07
N ASN A 39 -16.89 -18.74 7.08
CA ASN A 39 -17.75 -18.70 8.26
C ASN A 39 -17.67 -17.37 9.05
N LEU A 40 -17.62 -16.24 8.33
CA LEU A 40 -17.50 -14.92 8.95
C LEU A 40 -18.84 -14.50 9.60
N LYS A 41 -18.76 -13.78 10.72
CA LYS A 41 -19.96 -13.27 11.43
C LYS A 41 -20.83 -12.34 10.56
N LYS A 42 -20.21 -11.56 9.67
CA LYS A 42 -20.86 -10.57 8.80
C LYS A 42 -20.22 -10.57 7.42
N ILE A 43 -20.95 -10.06 6.43
CA ILE A 43 -20.43 -9.88 5.08
C ILE A 43 -19.26 -8.87 5.13
N PRO A 44 -18.09 -9.18 4.57
CA PRO A 44 -16.91 -8.33 4.69
C PRO A 44 -16.94 -7.17 3.70
N PHE A 45 -17.75 -6.13 3.96
CA PHE A 45 -17.84 -4.95 3.12
C PHE A 45 -16.61 -4.04 3.26
N HIS A 46 -16.02 -3.96 4.45
CA HIS A 46 -14.80 -3.23 4.75
C HIS A 46 -13.68 -4.21 5.09
N ILE A 47 -12.72 -4.34 4.17
CA ILE A 47 -11.57 -5.23 4.32
C ILE A 47 -10.29 -4.40 4.38
N GLU A 48 -9.45 -4.62 5.38
CA GLU A 48 -8.10 -4.04 5.46
C GLU A 48 -7.07 -5.16 5.31
N CYS A 49 -6.07 -4.97 4.45
CA CYS A 49 -4.99 -5.92 4.23
C CYS A 49 -3.64 -5.27 4.53
N PHE A 50 -2.82 -5.96 5.32
CA PHE A 50 -1.50 -5.52 5.76
C PHE A 50 -0.41 -6.39 5.14
N ASP A 51 0.63 -5.76 4.61
CA ASP A 51 1.85 -6.40 4.11
C ASP A 51 3.07 -5.74 4.77
N ILE A 52 4.01 -6.55 5.24
CA ILE A 52 5.32 -6.10 5.73
C ILE A 52 6.35 -6.37 4.65
N SER A 53 7.06 -5.32 4.26
CA SER A 53 8.10 -5.40 3.24
C SER A 53 9.40 -4.76 3.75
N ASN A 54 10.48 -5.54 3.64
CA ASN A 54 11.82 -5.16 4.11
C ASN A 54 12.69 -4.65 2.95
N ILE A 55 13.30 -3.47 3.11
CA ILE A 55 14.35 -2.98 2.20
C ILE A 55 15.71 -3.28 2.80
N GLN A 56 16.46 -4.22 2.19
CA GLN A 56 17.91 -4.43 2.35
C GLN A 56 18.49 -3.95 3.70
N GLY A 57 17.94 -4.48 4.79
CA GLY A 57 18.47 -4.35 6.15
C GLY A 57 18.27 -3.03 6.92
N LYS A 58 17.69 -1.95 6.37
CA LYS A 58 17.64 -0.64 7.09
C LYS A 58 16.28 0.07 7.19
N ASN A 59 15.32 -0.21 6.33
CA ASN A 59 14.02 0.47 6.38
C ASN A 59 12.87 -0.52 6.16
N THR A 60 12.34 -1.06 7.24
CA THR A 60 11.10 -1.85 7.21
C THR A 60 9.91 -0.92 7.02
N VAL A 61 9.02 -1.31 6.11
CA VAL A 61 7.79 -0.58 5.82
C VAL A 61 6.63 -1.56 5.88
N ALA A 62 5.54 -1.13 6.50
CA ALA A 62 4.26 -1.77 6.30
C ALA A 62 3.37 -0.97 5.36
N SER A 63 2.61 -1.70 4.56
CA SER A 63 1.59 -1.15 3.70
C SER A 63 0.22 -1.68 4.16
N MET A 64 -0.78 -0.80 4.15
CA MET A 64 -2.17 -1.17 4.38
C MET A 64 -3.01 -0.68 3.20
N VAL A 65 -3.76 -1.60 2.61
CA VAL A 65 -4.75 -1.31 1.58
C VAL A 65 -6.15 -1.60 2.10
N LEU A 66 -7.10 -0.79 1.67
CA LEU A 66 -8.50 -0.90 2.07
C LEU A 66 -9.34 -1.26 0.86
N PHE A 67 -10.19 -2.27 1.00
CA PHE A 67 -11.23 -2.60 0.05
C PHE A 67 -12.60 -2.29 0.66
N LYS A 68 -13.45 -1.62 -0.12
CA LYS A 68 -14.85 -1.34 0.23
C LYS A 68 -15.76 -1.93 -0.83
N ASP A 69 -16.74 -2.71 -0.41
CA ASP A 69 -17.70 -3.41 -1.28
C ASP A 69 -17.01 -4.28 -2.35
N GLY A 70 -15.84 -4.85 -2.01
CA GLY A 70 -15.05 -5.68 -2.91
C GLY A 70 -14.24 -4.91 -3.97
N TYR A 71 -14.14 -3.58 -3.85
CA TYR A 71 -13.34 -2.69 -4.69
C TYR A 71 -12.23 -1.99 -3.90
N PRO A 72 -11.05 -1.74 -4.52
CA PRO A 72 -9.99 -1.02 -3.85
C PRO A 72 -10.36 0.44 -3.59
N ASN A 73 -10.23 0.89 -2.34
CA ASN A 73 -10.42 2.28 -1.93
C ASN A 73 -9.07 2.95 -1.68
N LYS A 74 -8.43 3.39 -2.78
CA LYS A 74 -7.06 3.93 -2.78
C LYS A 74 -6.87 5.17 -1.90
N LYS A 75 -7.93 5.95 -1.65
CA LYS A 75 -7.88 7.13 -0.76
C LYS A 75 -7.59 6.75 0.69
N GLU A 76 -7.97 5.53 1.08
CA GLU A 76 -7.79 5.03 2.44
C GLU A 76 -6.52 4.20 2.63
N TYR A 77 -5.69 4.06 1.60
CA TYR A 77 -4.43 3.33 1.75
C TYR A 77 -3.49 4.09 2.70
N ARG A 78 -2.70 3.34 3.46
CA ARG A 78 -1.73 3.90 4.40
C ARG A 78 -0.40 3.19 4.30
N LYS A 79 0.67 3.95 4.49
CA LYS A 79 2.03 3.44 4.58
C LYS A 79 2.57 3.79 5.95
N TYR A 80 3.29 2.85 6.54
CA TYR A 80 3.88 3.01 7.86
C TYR A 80 5.37 2.78 7.74
N LYS A 81 6.16 3.81 8.01
CA LYS A 81 7.57 3.62 8.34
C LYS A 81 7.63 3.04 9.75
N ILE A 82 8.22 1.86 9.87
CA ILE A 82 8.43 1.19 11.16
C ILE A 82 9.58 1.86 11.88
N ARG A 83 9.45 2.01 13.19
CA ARG A 83 10.42 2.72 14.05
C ARG A 83 10.91 1.85 15.21
N SER A 84 10.16 0.82 15.58
CA SER A 84 10.47 -0.02 16.75
C SER A 84 11.62 -1.01 16.53
N VAL A 85 12.07 -1.22 15.28
CA VAL A 85 13.04 -2.27 14.96
C VAL A 85 14.25 -1.71 14.21
N ASP A 86 15.45 -1.97 14.74
CA ASP A 86 16.72 -1.64 14.09
C ASP A 86 17.14 -2.69 13.04
N LYS A 87 16.64 -3.93 13.20
CA LYS A 87 16.83 -5.04 12.27
C LYS A 87 15.46 -5.50 11.73
N PRO A 88 15.39 -6.12 10.55
CA PRO A 88 14.13 -6.65 10.03
C PRO A 88 13.50 -7.68 11.00
N ASP A 89 12.43 -7.27 11.67
CA ASP A 89 11.58 -8.13 12.48
C ASP A 89 10.13 -7.88 12.06
N ASP A 90 9.59 -8.83 11.29
CA ASP A 90 8.26 -8.73 10.73
C ASP A 90 7.16 -8.84 11.78
N PHE A 91 7.41 -9.53 12.90
CA PHE A 91 6.43 -9.71 13.97
C PHE A 91 6.25 -8.39 14.73
N GLU A 92 7.36 -7.78 15.13
CA GLU A 92 7.32 -6.51 15.85
C GLU A 92 6.86 -5.36 14.94
N SER A 93 7.23 -5.40 13.66
CA SER A 93 6.69 -4.49 12.64
C SER A 93 5.17 -4.61 12.50
N MET A 94 4.63 -5.84 12.51
CA MET A 94 3.19 -6.08 12.47
C MET A 94 2.51 -5.56 13.73
N ARG A 95 3.09 -5.81 14.91
CA ARG A 95 2.57 -5.30 16.19
C ARG A 95 2.46 -3.78 16.18
N GLU A 96 3.51 -3.09 15.75
CA GLU A 96 3.55 -1.62 15.69
C GLU A 96 2.42 -1.07 14.79
N VAL A 97 2.25 -1.65 13.61
CA VAL A 97 1.33 -1.12 12.58
C VAL A 97 -0.12 -1.35 12.94
N VAL A 98 -0.45 -2.56 13.38
CA VAL A 98 -1.79 -2.90 13.87
C VAL A 98 -2.14 -2.02 15.07
N SER A 99 -1.20 -1.85 16.01
CA SER A 99 -1.41 -1.02 17.20
C SER A 99 -1.70 0.43 16.81
N ARG A 100 -0.85 1.03 15.96
CA ARG A 100 -1.01 2.41 15.49
C ARG A 100 -2.33 2.61 14.72
N ARG A 101 -2.71 1.68 13.86
CA ARG A 101 -3.94 1.77 13.05
C ARG A 101 -5.17 1.72 13.94
N TYR A 102 -5.30 0.70 14.79
CA TYR A 102 -6.54 0.48 15.54
C TYR A 102 -6.67 1.38 16.76
N THR A 103 -5.56 1.75 17.41
CA THR A 103 -5.59 2.80 18.45
C THR A 103 -6.17 4.10 17.89
N ARG A 104 -5.76 4.49 16.68
CA ARG A 104 -6.28 5.69 16.02
C ARG A 104 -7.76 5.55 15.64
N ILE A 105 -8.17 4.42 15.04
CA ILE A 105 -9.58 4.18 14.69
C ILE A 105 -10.48 4.29 15.92
N ILE A 106 -10.08 3.63 17.02
CA ILE A 106 -10.84 3.63 18.28
C ILE A 106 -10.94 5.05 18.85
N ARG A 107 -9.82 5.77 18.92
CA ARG A 107 -9.77 7.14 19.44
C ARG A 107 -10.62 8.11 18.62
N GLU A 108 -10.65 7.96 17.30
CA GLU A 108 -11.42 8.81 16.38
C GLU A 108 -12.88 8.37 16.25
N GLY A 109 -13.30 7.27 16.89
CA GLY A 109 -14.67 6.75 16.77
C GLY A 109 -15.01 6.23 15.36
N ASN A 110 -14.01 5.91 14.55
CA ASN A 110 -14.20 5.41 13.20
C ASN A 110 -14.68 3.94 13.22
N PRO A 111 -15.43 3.48 12.19
CA PRO A 111 -15.86 2.10 12.12
C PRO A 111 -14.69 1.13 11.96
N LEU A 112 -14.75 0.02 12.71
CA LEU A 112 -13.80 -1.08 12.57
C LEU A 112 -14.07 -1.87 11.28
N PRO A 113 -13.03 -2.45 10.65
CA PRO A 113 -13.21 -3.30 9.49
C PRO A 113 -14.02 -4.55 9.82
N ASP A 114 -14.60 -5.15 8.79
CA ASP A 114 -15.32 -6.42 8.89
C ASP A 114 -14.38 -7.63 8.84
N LEU A 115 -13.26 -7.46 8.11
CA LEU A 115 -12.22 -8.46 7.93
C LEU A 115 -10.84 -7.78 7.86
N ILE A 116 -9.90 -8.32 8.62
CA ILE A 116 -8.47 -7.99 8.53
C ILE A 116 -7.77 -9.16 7.86
N ILE A 117 -6.93 -8.84 6.89
CA ILE A 117 -6.09 -9.78 6.18
C ILE A 117 -4.63 -9.45 6.49
N ILE A 118 -3.87 -10.43 6.95
CA ILE A 118 -2.42 -10.33 7.12
C ILE A 118 -1.76 -11.10 5.98
N ASP A 119 -0.98 -10.43 5.12
CA ASP A 119 -0.15 -11.07 4.10
C ASP A 119 1.10 -11.68 4.76
N GLY A 120 0.87 -12.78 5.47
CA GLY A 120 1.82 -13.36 6.38
C GLY A 120 1.35 -14.68 6.97
N GLY A 121 2.31 -15.52 7.35
CA GLY A 121 2.04 -16.78 8.02
C GLY A 121 1.54 -16.60 9.47
N LYS A 122 1.40 -17.74 10.16
CA LYS A 122 0.85 -17.82 11.52
C LYS A 122 1.52 -16.89 12.55
N GLY A 123 2.83 -16.69 12.46
CA GLY A 123 3.55 -15.80 13.40
C GLY A 123 3.11 -14.33 13.30
N GLN A 124 3.01 -13.79 12.08
CA GLN A 124 2.53 -12.42 11.87
C GLN A 124 1.04 -12.29 12.23
N LEU A 125 0.23 -13.30 11.88
CA LEU A 125 -1.17 -13.37 12.27
C LEU A 125 -1.34 -13.32 13.79
N SER A 126 -0.59 -14.15 14.53
CA SER A 126 -0.62 -14.18 16.00
C SER A 126 -0.25 -12.83 16.60
N SER A 127 0.82 -12.22 16.07
CA SER A 127 1.29 -10.90 16.49
C SER A 127 0.21 -9.82 16.36
N ALA A 128 -0.51 -9.82 15.23
CA ALA A 128 -1.64 -8.92 15.02
C ALA A 128 -2.82 -9.22 15.97
N CYS A 129 -3.11 -10.50 16.23
CA CYS A 129 -4.18 -10.91 17.13
C CYS A 129 -3.96 -10.42 18.55
N ASP A 130 -2.73 -10.51 19.07
CA ASP A 130 -2.42 -10.10 20.43
C ASP A 130 -2.66 -8.60 20.64
N ILE A 131 -2.29 -7.77 19.67
CA ILE A 131 -2.61 -6.34 19.69
C ILE A 131 -4.12 -6.08 19.68
N LEU A 132 -4.89 -6.80 18.85
CA LEU A 132 -6.34 -6.63 18.83
C LEU A 132 -6.99 -7.05 20.16
N LYS A 133 -6.41 -8.03 20.86
CA LYS A 133 -6.85 -8.43 22.22
C LYS A 133 -6.52 -7.36 23.25
N GLU A 134 -5.29 -6.82 23.23
CA GLU A 134 -4.86 -5.70 24.08
C GLU A 134 -5.79 -4.49 23.92
N LEU A 135 -6.18 -4.17 22.68
CA LEU A 135 -7.11 -3.10 22.34
C LEU A 135 -8.60 -3.45 22.57
N LYS A 136 -8.91 -4.66 23.08
CA LYS A 136 -10.27 -5.16 23.36
C LYS A 136 -11.23 -5.12 22.17
N VAL A 137 -10.70 -5.25 20.95
CA VAL A 137 -11.47 -5.27 19.69
C VAL A 137 -11.41 -6.60 18.94
N TYR A 138 -10.57 -7.53 19.38
CA TYR A 138 -10.41 -8.86 18.77
C TYR A 138 -11.74 -9.57 18.49
N ASN A 139 -12.67 -9.58 19.44
CA ASN A 139 -13.96 -10.27 19.28
C ASN A 139 -14.95 -9.57 18.32
N LYS A 140 -14.65 -8.34 17.89
CA LYS A 140 -15.49 -7.49 17.03
C LYS A 140 -15.13 -7.58 15.54
N ILE A 141 -13.95 -8.11 15.22
CA ILE A 141 -13.36 -8.11 13.88
C ILE A 141 -12.92 -9.52 13.52
N ASN A 142 -13.21 -9.98 12.30
CA ASN A 142 -12.60 -11.22 11.82
C ASN A 142 -11.18 -10.92 11.34
N ILE A 143 -10.21 -11.76 11.67
CA ILE A 143 -8.83 -11.62 11.19
C ILE A 143 -8.34 -12.95 10.64
N ILE A 144 -7.67 -12.91 9.48
CA ILE A 144 -7.09 -14.08 8.82
C ILE A 144 -5.67 -13.77 8.35
N GLY A 145 -4.83 -14.80 8.30
CA GLY A 145 -3.52 -14.77 7.66
C GLY A 145 -3.57 -15.47 6.31
N ILE A 146 -2.80 -15.00 5.33
CA ILE A 146 -2.64 -15.64 4.03
C ILE A 146 -1.19 -16.05 3.87
N ALA A 147 -0.94 -17.34 3.70
CA ALA A 147 0.39 -17.82 3.35
C ALA A 147 0.59 -17.85 1.82
N LYS A 148 1.82 -17.55 1.38
CA LYS A 148 2.20 -17.46 -0.04
C LYS A 148 1.97 -18.76 -0.84
N LYS A 149 2.01 -19.92 -0.19
CA LYS A 149 1.79 -21.22 -0.84
C LYS A 149 0.29 -21.45 -0.97
N LEU A 150 -0.20 -21.51 -2.22
CA LEU A 150 -1.61 -21.80 -2.57
C LEU A 150 -2.69 -20.85 -2.01
N GLU A 151 -2.32 -19.68 -1.49
CA GLU A 151 -3.25 -18.77 -0.79
C GLU A 151 -3.97 -19.46 0.39
N GLU A 152 -3.23 -20.30 1.13
CA GLU A 152 -3.75 -20.93 2.33
C GLU A 152 -4.21 -19.87 3.36
N ILE A 153 -5.47 -19.98 3.77
CA ILE A 153 -6.09 -19.05 4.72
C ILE A 153 -5.98 -19.65 6.12
N TYR A 154 -5.29 -18.95 7.01
CA TYR A 154 -5.14 -19.33 8.40
C TYR A 154 -6.03 -18.48 9.29
N PHE A 155 -6.80 -19.13 10.15
CA PHE A 155 -7.49 -18.48 11.26
C PHE A 155 -6.58 -18.47 12.49
N PRO A 156 -6.78 -17.52 13.43
CA PRO A 156 -6.05 -17.51 14.69
C PRO A 156 -6.26 -18.82 15.44
N ASN A 157 -5.17 -19.37 15.98
CA ASN A 157 -5.12 -20.64 16.72
C ASN A 157 -5.43 -21.91 15.91
N ASP A 158 -5.80 -21.80 14.63
CA ASP A 158 -6.04 -22.97 13.79
C ASP A 158 -4.74 -23.49 13.16
N SER A 159 -4.51 -24.79 13.32
CA SER A 159 -3.35 -25.47 12.75
C SER A 159 -3.53 -25.76 11.25
N ILE A 160 -4.78 -25.98 10.82
CA ILE A 160 -5.15 -26.39 9.46
C ILE A 160 -5.65 -25.17 8.67
N PRO A 161 -5.11 -24.89 7.48
CA PRO A 161 -5.60 -23.80 6.65
C PRO A 161 -6.93 -24.15 5.96
N VAL A 162 -7.74 -23.13 5.72
CA VAL A 162 -8.89 -23.21 4.82
C VAL A 162 -8.42 -22.98 3.38
N LEU A 163 -8.79 -23.91 2.49
CA LEU A 163 -8.52 -23.80 1.07
C LEU A 163 -9.76 -23.31 0.31
N LEU A 164 -9.56 -22.28 -0.50
CA LEU A 164 -10.55 -21.83 -1.47
C LEU A 164 -10.38 -22.58 -2.79
N GLY A 165 -11.47 -22.78 -3.53
CA GLY A 165 -11.40 -23.43 -4.84
C GLY A 165 -10.52 -22.62 -5.80
N LYS A 166 -9.63 -23.29 -6.53
CA LYS A 166 -8.64 -22.63 -7.44
C LYS A 166 -9.27 -21.69 -8.47
N LYS A 167 -10.50 -21.97 -8.90
CA LYS A 167 -11.25 -21.18 -9.89
C LYS A 167 -12.31 -20.26 -9.25
N SER A 168 -12.36 -20.21 -7.92
CA SER A 168 -13.41 -19.52 -7.18
C SER A 168 -13.22 -18.01 -7.21
N GLU A 169 -14.33 -17.25 -7.29
CA GLU A 169 -14.27 -15.78 -7.33
C GLU A 169 -13.82 -15.18 -6.00
N GLN A 170 -14.04 -15.89 -4.89
CA GLN A 170 -13.61 -15.47 -3.55
C GLN A 170 -12.08 -15.53 -3.45
N LEU A 171 -11.46 -16.57 -4.01
CA LEU A 171 -10.00 -16.66 -4.11
C LEU A 171 -9.43 -15.52 -4.97
N LYS A 172 -10.05 -15.23 -6.12
CA LYS A 172 -9.63 -14.11 -6.99
C LYS A 172 -9.72 -12.76 -6.25
N LEU A 173 -10.75 -12.56 -5.43
CA LEU A 173 -10.87 -11.36 -4.60
C LEU A 173 -9.72 -11.26 -3.59
N ILE A 174 -9.45 -12.33 -2.84
CA ILE A 174 -8.37 -12.40 -1.86
C ILE A 174 -7.00 -12.13 -2.51
N GLN A 175 -6.73 -12.78 -3.65
CA GLN A 175 -5.52 -12.56 -4.44
C GLN A 175 -5.39 -11.10 -4.89
N ASN A 176 -6.48 -10.49 -5.37
CA ASN A 176 -6.47 -9.09 -5.78
C ASN A 176 -6.15 -8.16 -4.61
N ILE A 177 -6.72 -8.42 -3.42
CA ILE A 177 -6.43 -7.64 -2.21
C ILE A 177 -4.95 -7.75 -1.83
N ARG A 178 -4.40 -8.97 -1.80
CA ARG A 178 -2.99 -9.21 -1.50
C ARG A 178 -2.06 -8.57 -2.53
N ASN A 179 -2.32 -8.79 -3.82
CA ASN A 179 -1.53 -8.22 -4.91
C ASN A 179 -1.53 -6.69 -4.86
N GLU A 180 -2.65 -6.08 -4.47
CA GLU A 180 -2.75 -4.64 -4.30
C GLU A 180 -1.94 -4.12 -3.10
N ALA A 181 -1.93 -4.86 -1.98
CA ALA A 181 -1.07 -4.57 -0.82
C ALA A 181 0.42 -4.63 -1.22
N HIS A 182 0.82 -5.74 -1.84
CA HIS A 182 2.18 -5.93 -2.31
C HIS A 182 2.61 -4.87 -3.34
N ARG A 183 1.74 -4.55 -4.31
CA ARG A 183 1.98 -3.49 -5.31
C ARG A 183 2.18 -2.13 -4.63
N PHE A 184 1.37 -1.84 -3.60
CA PHE A 184 1.45 -0.58 -2.87
C PHE A 184 2.75 -0.45 -2.05
N ALA A 185 3.21 -1.56 -1.46
CA ALA A 185 4.53 -1.66 -0.82
C ALA A 185 5.67 -1.45 -1.82
N ILE A 186 5.69 -2.19 -2.95
CA ILE A 186 6.74 -2.06 -3.97
C ILE A 186 6.87 -0.63 -4.49
N ASN A 187 5.76 0.04 -4.81
CA ASN A 187 5.80 1.41 -5.32
C ASN A 187 6.41 2.38 -4.31
N TYR A 188 6.16 2.16 -3.02
CA TYR A 188 6.82 2.95 -1.99
C TYR A 188 8.31 2.66 -1.88
N HIS A 189 8.71 1.39 -2.00
CA HIS A 189 10.13 1.04 -2.00
C HIS A 189 10.88 1.62 -3.18
N LYS A 190 10.26 1.67 -4.37
CA LYS A 190 10.83 2.35 -5.53
C LYS A 190 11.05 3.85 -5.22
N GLN A 191 10.06 4.51 -4.64
CA GLN A 191 10.14 5.92 -4.26
C GLN A 191 11.17 6.19 -3.14
N LEU A 192 11.28 5.31 -2.15
CA LEU A 192 12.28 5.44 -1.08
C LEU A 192 13.69 5.21 -1.63
N ARG A 193 13.89 4.16 -2.45
CA ARG A 193 15.20 3.87 -3.06
C ARG A 193 15.64 5.00 -3.98
N SER A 194 14.74 5.56 -4.79
CA SER A 194 15.08 6.74 -5.59
C SER A 194 15.50 7.91 -4.68
N ASN A 195 14.75 8.20 -3.61
CA ASN A 195 15.09 9.28 -2.69
C ASN A 195 16.43 9.09 -1.97
N THR A 196 16.74 7.89 -1.50
CA THR A 196 18.02 7.60 -0.84
C THR A 196 19.18 7.68 -1.82
N PHE A 197 19.00 7.15 -3.04
CA PHE A 197 20.01 7.23 -4.11
C PHE A 197 20.27 8.70 -4.53
N ILE A 198 19.21 9.51 -4.62
CA ILE A 198 19.34 10.96 -4.84
C ILE A 198 20.12 11.63 -3.74
N GLN A 199 19.86 11.26 -2.49
CA GLN A 199 20.55 11.84 -1.36
C GLN A 199 22.05 11.48 -1.37
N SER A 200 22.41 10.21 -1.63
CA SER A 200 23.82 9.79 -1.67
C SER A 200 24.59 10.42 -2.83
N GLU A 201 24.03 10.48 -4.04
CA GLU A 201 24.74 11.10 -5.19
C GLU A 201 24.90 12.62 -5.01
N LEU A 202 23.94 13.29 -4.37
CA LEU A 202 24.07 14.72 -4.02
C LEU A 202 25.03 14.97 -2.83
N GLU A 203 25.26 13.96 -1.98
CA GLU A 203 26.22 14.01 -0.87
C GLU A 203 27.67 14.00 -1.36
N GLU A 204 27.93 13.34 -2.49
CA GLU A 204 29.25 13.33 -3.14
C GLU A 204 29.64 14.69 -3.74
N ILE A 205 28.68 15.59 -3.97
CA ILE A 205 28.96 16.92 -4.52
C ILE A 205 29.54 17.83 -3.43
N TYR A 206 30.86 17.98 -3.44
CA TYR A 206 31.59 18.85 -2.51
C TYR A 206 31.01 20.28 -2.51
N GLY A 207 30.68 20.78 -1.32
CA GLY A 207 30.08 22.12 -1.13
C GLY A 207 28.55 22.20 -1.25
N ILE A 208 27.85 21.07 -1.42
CA ILE A 208 26.38 20.99 -1.37
C ILE A 208 25.93 20.37 -0.03
N GLY A 209 25.54 21.23 0.92
CA GLY A 209 25.03 20.81 2.23
C GLY A 209 23.55 20.36 2.23
N ASP A 210 23.13 19.69 3.30
CA ASP A 210 21.81 19.02 3.48
C ASP A 210 20.61 19.91 3.11
N LYS A 211 20.63 21.19 3.52
CA LYS A 211 19.56 22.16 3.20
C LYS A 211 19.37 22.37 1.70
N THR A 212 20.47 22.35 0.94
CA THR A 212 20.45 22.50 -0.52
C THR A 212 19.97 21.22 -1.18
N ARG A 213 20.45 20.05 -0.72
CA ARG A 213 19.99 18.74 -1.21
C ARG A 213 18.48 18.57 -1.02
N GLY A 214 17.97 18.91 0.17
CA GLY A 214 16.54 18.85 0.45
C GLY A 214 15.69 19.82 -0.37
N LYS A 215 16.26 20.93 -0.88
CA LYS A 215 15.56 21.81 -1.85
C LYS A 215 15.50 21.16 -3.24
N LEU A 216 16.61 20.60 -3.71
CA LEU A 216 16.71 19.93 -5.00
C LEU A 216 15.77 18.71 -5.09
N ILE A 217 15.76 17.86 -4.05
CA ILE A 217 14.88 16.69 -3.98
C ILE A 217 13.41 17.11 -4.02
N ARG A 218 13.03 18.15 -3.27
CA ARG A 218 11.63 18.63 -3.25
C ARG A 218 11.19 19.24 -4.57
N ALA A 219 12.09 19.93 -5.27
CA ALA A 219 11.75 20.60 -6.52
C ALA A 219 11.72 19.65 -7.72
N PHE A 220 12.70 18.73 -7.82
CA PHE A 220 12.91 17.93 -9.03
C PHE A 220 12.57 16.44 -8.87
N GLY A 221 12.51 15.93 -7.64
CA GLY A 221 12.05 14.57 -7.32
C GLY A 221 12.99 13.42 -7.71
N SER A 222 13.87 13.58 -8.70
CA SER A 222 14.87 12.58 -9.13
C SER A 222 16.19 13.21 -9.58
N ILE A 223 17.30 12.46 -9.49
CA ILE A 223 18.61 12.88 -10.04
C ILE A 223 18.50 13.10 -11.53
N GLU A 224 17.78 12.24 -12.24
CA GLU A 224 17.63 12.34 -13.68
C GLU A 224 16.94 13.64 -14.08
N ASN A 225 15.93 14.07 -13.31
CA ASN A 225 15.30 15.37 -13.48
C ASN A 225 16.24 16.52 -13.11
N ILE A 226 17.11 16.37 -12.10
CA ILE A 226 18.13 17.37 -11.76
C ILE A 226 19.17 17.49 -12.89
N LYS A 227 19.61 16.37 -13.48
CA LYS A 227 20.54 16.32 -14.63
C LYS A 227 19.94 16.96 -15.88
N LYS A 228 18.62 16.84 -16.07
CA LYS A 228 17.86 17.42 -17.18
C LYS A 228 17.32 18.83 -16.90
N ALA A 229 17.45 19.34 -15.67
CA ALA A 229 16.90 20.63 -15.29
C ALA A 229 17.64 21.78 -15.99
N ASP A 230 16.88 22.80 -16.40
CA ASP A 230 17.48 23.98 -16.99
C ASP A 230 18.35 24.72 -15.97
N ARG A 231 19.50 25.22 -16.43
CA ARG A 231 20.45 25.98 -15.60
C ARG A 231 19.76 27.16 -14.92
N LYS A 232 18.80 27.81 -15.58
CA LYS A 232 18.04 28.94 -15.01
C LYS A 232 17.21 28.51 -13.79
N ASP A 233 16.57 27.35 -13.84
CA ASP A 233 15.75 26.83 -12.73
C ASP A 233 16.61 26.40 -11.54
N LEU A 234 17.77 25.79 -11.81
CA LEU A 234 18.74 25.47 -10.77
C LEU A 234 19.28 26.74 -10.08
N ILE A 235 19.62 27.79 -10.85
CA ILE A 235 20.11 29.06 -10.29
C ILE A 235 19.03 29.69 -9.40
N LYS A 236 17.77 29.69 -9.85
CA LYS A 236 16.64 30.25 -9.08
C LYS A 236 16.43 29.52 -7.76
N LEU A 237 16.68 28.21 -7.72
CA LEU A 237 16.44 27.39 -6.54
C LEU A 237 17.59 27.41 -5.51
N VAL A 238 18.84 27.31 -5.98
CA VAL A 238 20.01 27.09 -5.10
C VAL A 238 21.11 28.15 -5.22
N GLY A 239 20.98 29.07 -6.17
CA GLY A 239 21.96 30.14 -6.43
C GLY A 239 23.08 29.72 -7.38
N LYS A 240 23.68 30.71 -8.06
CA LYS A 240 24.65 30.53 -9.15
C LYS A 240 25.84 29.64 -8.79
N GLU A 241 26.44 29.88 -7.62
CA GLU A 241 27.64 29.16 -7.18
C GLU A 241 27.38 27.65 -6.97
N LYS A 242 26.23 27.30 -6.40
CA LYS A 242 25.87 25.90 -6.14
C LYS A 242 25.43 25.19 -7.42
N THR A 243 24.76 25.90 -8.33
CA THR A 243 24.42 25.37 -9.65
C THR A 243 25.66 24.96 -10.44
N GLU A 244 26.71 25.77 -10.44
CA GLU A 244 27.98 25.44 -11.09
C GLU A 244 28.60 24.15 -10.55
N LYS A 245 28.62 23.97 -9.22
CA LYS A 245 29.14 22.75 -8.58
C LYS A 245 28.37 21.50 -9.01
N ILE A 246 27.03 21.60 -9.08
CA ILE A 246 26.15 20.50 -9.49
C ILE A 246 26.39 20.13 -10.96
N ILE A 247 26.42 21.12 -11.86
CA ILE A 247 26.62 20.89 -13.30
C ILE A 247 28.02 20.30 -13.56
N ARG A 248 29.05 20.84 -12.89
CA ARG A 248 30.43 20.38 -13.01
C ARG A 248 30.57 18.92 -12.59
N TYR A 249 30.03 18.55 -11.43
CA TYR A 249 30.06 17.17 -10.94
C TYR A 249 29.44 16.21 -11.97
N TYR A 250 28.25 16.52 -12.50
CA TYR A 250 27.59 15.65 -13.48
C TYR A 250 28.24 15.64 -14.87
N SER A 251 28.98 16.70 -15.23
CA SER A 251 29.76 16.75 -16.47
C SER A 251 31.08 15.98 -16.37
N SER A 252 31.60 15.76 -15.15
CA SER A 252 32.83 14.99 -14.89
C SER A 252 32.63 13.48 -14.82
N ILE A 253 31.37 13.00 -14.79
CA ILE A 253 31.07 11.56 -14.79
C ILE A 253 30.99 11.09 -16.25
N PRO A 254 31.83 10.13 -16.70
CA PRO A 254 31.76 9.61 -18.06
C PRO A 254 30.37 9.02 -18.33
N LYS A 255 29.80 9.34 -19.48
CA LYS A 255 28.54 8.72 -19.96
C LYS A 255 28.85 7.27 -20.33
N GLY A 256 28.49 6.35 -19.42
CA GLY A 256 28.41 4.92 -19.72
C GLY A 256 27.25 4.58 -20.63
#